data_AF-A0A022S0C2-F1
#
_entry.id   AF-A0A022S0C2-F1
#
_cell.length_a   1.000
_cell.length_b   1.000
_cell.length_c   1.000
_cell.angle_alpha   90.00
_cell.angle_beta   90.00
_cell.angle_gamma   90.00
#
_symmetry.space_group_name_H-M   'P 1'
#
loop_
_entity.id
_entity.type
_entity.pdbx_description
1 polymer ?
#
loop_
_entity_poly.entity_id
_entity_poly.type
_entity_poly.pdbx_seq_one_letter_code
_entity_poly.pdbx_strand_id
1 'polypeptide(L)'
;MAGTGGSASSNLSPAPKILLAKPGLISAGKFNRGGGNGGADEDSTALRSRLPSVGSLNLLSESWDFQRDRFLPFLTDNTDFTVVGVIGPTGVGKSTILNEIYCYDSSSPGMLPPFGVESEETRSMAKHLTVGIEPRISSERIILLDTQPVFSPSVLAEMIRPDGSSTVSVISGESLSAELAHEMMTIQLGVLLASICHIVIVASEGVHDSSMWRLMSTVDLLKHGIPDPSSATLSTVSFGKENINKPLESGDEYIASPIFVHTRLRDRDITPCNFVQMKKVLSRCFKGTSFVRSKGQDATKDGRSSDVAFEACSNSDIDLKLFLIPSQGKDDSSKPQYESYASALWKLRDQVLSMNAPSFTRTVSERDWLKNSAKIWELVKNSPIISEYCRTLQSAGLYRK
;
A
#
# COMPACT_ATOMS: atom_id res chain seq x y z
N MET A 1 70.77 -30.77 15.14
CA MET A 1 70.62 -30.53 16.59
C MET A 1 70.47 -29.04 16.81
N ALA A 2 69.42 -28.64 17.56
CA ALA A 2 69.16 -27.33 18.19
C ALA A 2 69.38 -26.04 17.34
N GLY A 3 68.47 -25.08 17.21
CA GLY A 3 67.32 -24.70 18.01
C GLY A 3 67.27 -23.16 18.04
N THR A 4 66.05 -22.58 17.98
CA THR A 4 65.67 -21.17 18.28
C THR A 4 66.30 -20.06 17.42
N GLY A 5 65.62 -19.04 16.91
CA GLY A 5 64.31 -18.44 17.19
C GLY A 5 64.47 -16.94 16.94
N GLY A 6 63.77 -16.36 15.96
CA GLY A 6 63.94 -14.95 15.58
C GLY A 6 62.74 -14.44 14.81
N SER A 7 61.76 -13.93 15.55
CA SER A 7 60.51 -13.35 15.08
C SER A 7 60.76 -11.95 14.50
N ALA A 8 60.50 -11.75 13.22
CA ALA A 8 60.45 -10.41 12.61
C ALA A 8 59.02 -9.87 12.66
N SER A 9 58.89 -8.71 13.30
CA SER A 9 57.68 -7.91 13.46
C SER A 9 57.29 -7.19 12.16
N SER A 10 56.11 -7.47 11.62
CA SER A 10 55.42 -6.58 10.67
C SER A 10 54.26 -5.89 11.35
N ASN A 11 54.31 -4.55 11.41
CA ASN A 11 53.28 -3.67 11.94
C ASN A 11 51.96 -3.83 11.16
N LEU A 12 50.90 -4.23 11.87
CA LEU A 12 49.51 -4.12 11.42
C LEU A 12 48.79 -3.09 12.30
N SER A 13 48.24 -2.06 11.65
CA SER A 13 47.38 -1.04 12.24
C SER A 13 46.11 -1.66 12.86
N PRO A 14 45.59 -1.13 13.99
CA PRO A 14 44.49 -1.76 14.72
C PRO A 14 43.14 -1.48 14.06
N ALA A 15 42.35 -2.55 13.87
CA ALA A 15 40.92 -2.48 13.55
C ALA A 15 40.12 -1.88 14.74
N PRO A 16 38.99 -1.19 14.48
CA PRO A 16 38.24 -0.51 15.53
C PRO A 16 37.53 -1.51 16.44
N LYS A 17 37.76 -1.39 17.75
CA LYS A 17 37.10 -2.18 18.81
C LYS A 17 35.79 -1.49 19.20
N ILE A 18 34.66 -2.11 18.90
CA ILE A 18 33.36 -1.70 19.45
C ILE A 18 33.28 -2.22 20.90
N LEU A 19 33.16 -1.29 21.84
CA LEU A 19 33.03 -1.52 23.27
C LEU A 19 31.65 -2.12 23.59
N LEU A 20 31.63 -3.42 23.90
CA LEU A 20 30.48 -4.04 24.56
C LEU A 20 30.49 -3.62 26.04
N ALA A 21 29.60 -2.71 26.42
CA ALA A 21 29.38 -2.38 27.83
C ALA A 21 28.67 -3.55 28.52
N LYS A 22 29.34 -4.18 29.49
CA LYS A 22 28.76 -5.12 30.45
C LYS A 22 27.67 -4.41 31.28
N PRO A 23 26.49 -5.03 31.53
CA PRO A 23 25.58 -4.53 32.55
C PRO A 23 26.22 -4.71 33.93
N GLY A 24 26.35 -3.59 34.65
CA GLY A 24 26.91 -3.55 36.00
C GLY A 24 26.01 -4.26 37.01
N LEU A 25 26.64 -5.11 37.82
CA LEU A 25 26.10 -5.69 39.04
C LEU A 25 25.92 -4.54 40.05
N ILE A 26 24.69 -4.22 40.43
CA ILE A 26 24.43 -3.21 41.48
C ILE A 26 23.98 -3.90 42.75
N SER A 27 24.69 -3.53 43.81
CA SER A 27 24.63 -3.98 45.19
C SER A 27 23.23 -3.90 45.82
N ALA A 28 22.94 -4.89 46.66
CA ALA A 28 21.73 -5.03 47.45
C ALA A 28 21.54 -3.86 48.44
N GLY A 29 20.39 -3.18 48.32
CA GLY A 29 19.86 -2.28 49.34
C GLY A 29 18.86 -3.02 50.24
N LYS A 30 19.22 -3.21 51.51
CA LYS A 30 18.33 -3.68 52.60
C LYS A 30 17.17 -2.70 52.80
N PHE A 31 15.92 -3.19 52.94
CA PHE A 31 14.96 -2.66 53.92
C PHE A 31 13.86 -3.69 54.29
N ASN A 32 13.84 -3.97 55.59
CA ASN A 32 12.84 -4.49 56.55
C ASN A 32 11.68 -5.46 56.22
N ARG A 33 11.57 -6.39 57.19
CA ARG A 33 10.54 -7.39 57.52
C ARG A 33 9.15 -6.81 57.84
N GLY A 34 8.15 -7.61 57.48
CA GLY A 34 6.77 -7.67 58.00
C GLY A 34 5.85 -7.93 56.81
N GLY A 35 5.13 -9.03 56.62
CA GLY A 35 4.58 -10.06 57.51
C GLY A 35 3.12 -10.25 57.08
N GLY A 36 2.74 -11.44 56.58
CA GLY A 36 1.34 -11.86 56.50
C GLY A 36 0.76 -12.19 55.11
N ASN A 37 0.54 -13.50 54.90
CA ASN A 37 -0.58 -14.16 54.19
C ASN A 37 -0.91 -13.87 52.71
N GLY A 38 -0.63 -14.87 51.87
CA GLY A 38 -1.64 -15.68 51.17
C GLY A 38 -2.58 -15.02 50.16
N GLY A 39 -2.32 -15.25 48.88
CA GLY A 39 -3.26 -15.02 47.79
C GLY A 39 -2.60 -15.26 46.44
N ALA A 40 -3.11 -16.23 45.68
CA ALA A 40 -2.73 -16.50 44.29
C ALA A 40 -3.33 -15.42 43.38
N ASP A 41 -2.52 -14.86 42.47
CA ASP A 41 -2.82 -14.57 41.06
C ASP A 41 -1.88 -13.49 40.48
N GLU A 42 -1.56 -13.68 39.20
CA GLU A 42 -1.11 -12.71 38.18
C GLU A 42 0.22 -11.95 38.26
N ASP A 43 0.74 -11.72 37.05
CA ASP A 43 1.68 -10.69 36.61
C ASP A 43 3.15 -10.74 37.06
N SER A 44 3.99 -11.28 36.17
CA SER A 44 5.42 -10.94 36.10
C SER A 44 6.00 -11.11 34.69
N THR A 45 5.46 -10.36 33.72
CA THR A 45 6.20 -10.00 32.48
C THR A 45 6.10 -8.52 32.16
N ALA A 46 6.15 -7.66 33.18
CA ALA A 46 6.34 -6.24 32.98
C ALA A 46 7.67 -5.83 33.61
N LEU A 47 8.78 -5.87 32.86
CA LEU A 47 9.98 -5.03 33.04
C LEU A 47 10.98 -5.34 31.90
N ARG A 48 10.71 -4.86 30.68
CA ARG A 48 11.72 -4.73 29.63
C ARG A 48 11.48 -3.49 28.76
N SER A 49 12.46 -2.58 28.82
CA SER A 49 12.77 -1.46 27.93
C SER A 49 11.62 -0.55 27.44
N ARG A 50 11.58 0.68 27.98
CA ARG A 50 10.80 1.82 27.49
C ARG A 50 11.35 2.39 26.17
N LEU A 51 11.27 1.63 25.09
CA LEU A 51 10.85 2.20 23.80
C LEU A 51 9.39 1.80 23.63
N PRO A 52 8.51 2.65 23.05
CA PRO A 52 7.18 2.19 22.69
C PRO A 52 7.37 0.91 21.86
N SER A 53 6.69 -0.19 22.22
CA SER A 53 6.46 -1.21 21.22
C SER A 53 5.86 -0.47 20.03
N VAL A 54 6.37 -0.69 18.81
CA VAL A 54 5.72 -0.12 17.63
C VAL A 54 4.40 -0.88 17.50
N GLY A 55 3.41 -0.48 18.31
CA GLY A 55 2.02 -0.82 18.08
C GLY A 55 1.66 -0.37 16.69
N SER A 56 0.67 -1.03 16.09
CA SER A 56 0.27 -0.76 14.72
C SER A 56 0.19 0.73 14.43
N LEU A 57 0.86 1.13 13.34
CA LEU A 57 0.90 2.50 12.84
C LEU A 57 -0.28 2.77 11.90
N ASN A 58 -1.29 1.92 11.95
CA ASN A 58 -2.46 1.94 11.08
C ASN A 58 -3.07 3.35 11.00
N LEU A 59 -3.23 3.82 9.77
CA LEU A 59 -3.78 5.13 9.45
C LEU A 59 -5.31 5.15 9.52
N LEU A 60 -5.98 4.00 9.60
CA LEU A 60 -7.44 3.90 9.76
C LEU A 60 -7.78 3.21 11.09
N SER A 61 -8.64 3.83 11.89
CA SER A 61 -9.18 3.22 13.09
C SER A 61 -10.17 2.09 12.77
N GLU A 62 -10.56 1.33 13.80
CA GLU A 62 -11.68 0.36 13.73
C GLU A 62 -13.01 1.03 13.33
N SER A 63 -13.17 2.32 13.61
CA SER A 63 -14.32 3.14 13.22
C SER A 63 -14.22 3.73 11.82
N TRP A 64 -13.18 3.38 11.04
CA TRP A 64 -12.95 3.88 9.69
C TRP A 64 -12.65 5.39 9.63
N ASP A 65 -11.95 5.90 10.65
CA ASP A 65 -11.51 7.29 10.76
C ASP A 65 -9.99 7.39 10.60
N PHE A 66 -9.51 8.50 10.02
CA PHE A 66 -8.09 8.67 9.70
C PHE A 66 -7.26 9.09 10.93
N GLN A 67 -6.29 8.25 11.33
CA GLN A 67 -5.42 8.44 12.48
C GLN A 67 -3.99 8.80 12.06
N ARG A 68 -3.69 10.10 11.95
CA ARG A 68 -2.37 10.61 11.56
C ARG A 68 -1.36 10.72 12.71
N ASP A 69 -1.82 10.82 13.96
CA ASP A 69 -0.96 11.24 15.08
C ASP A 69 0.12 10.21 15.43
N ARG A 70 -0.16 8.92 15.21
CA ARG A 70 0.80 7.83 15.45
C ARG A 70 1.91 7.78 14.41
N PHE A 71 1.60 8.13 13.16
CA PHE A 71 2.56 8.04 12.05
C PHE A 71 3.35 9.35 11.85
N LEU A 72 2.77 10.51 12.23
CA LEU A 72 3.39 11.83 12.09
C LEU A 72 4.82 11.95 12.66
N PRO A 73 5.19 11.33 13.80
CA PRO A 73 6.56 11.40 14.34
C PRO A 73 7.64 10.81 13.43
N PHE A 74 7.29 9.91 12.51
CA PHE A 74 8.23 9.27 11.58
C PHE A 74 8.48 10.09 10.31
N LEU A 75 7.66 11.11 10.08
CA LEU A 75 7.74 11.99 8.92
C LEU A 75 8.60 13.22 9.21
N THR A 76 9.14 13.81 8.15
CA THR A 76 10.04 14.96 8.20
C THR A 76 9.54 16.09 7.30
N ASP A 77 10.22 17.23 7.31
CA ASP A 77 9.93 18.33 6.38
C ASP A 77 10.54 18.08 4.98
N ASN A 78 11.00 16.86 4.71
CA ASN A 78 11.48 16.43 3.40
C ASN A 78 10.36 16.58 2.37
N THR A 79 10.74 17.06 1.18
CA THR A 79 9.83 17.27 0.04
C THR A 79 10.13 16.33 -1.12
N ASP A 80 11.27 15.62 -1.07
CA ASP A 80 11.67 14.62 -2.05
C ASP A 80 11.36 13.22 -1.50
N PHE A 81 10.13 12.77 -1.69
CA PHE A 81 9.66 11.47 -1.22
C PHE A 81 8.71 10.85 -2.24
N THR A 82 8.64 9.52 -2.22
CA THR A 82 7.69 8.76 -3.05
C THR A 82 6.71 8.03 -2.15
N VAL A 83 5.46 7.87 -2.62
CA VAL A 83 4.38 7.20 -1.88
C VAL A 83 3.88 6.07 -2.76
N VAL A 84 4.02 4.84 -2.27
CA VAL A 84 3.61 3.63 -2.97
C VAL A 84 2.55 2.93 -2.15
N GLY A 85 1.33 2.88 -2.65
CA GLY A 85 0.26 2.07 -2.07
C GLY A 85 0.11 0.74 -2.77
N VAL A 86 -0.35 -0.29 -2.07
CA VAL A 86 -0.76 -1.56 -2.67
C VAL A 86 -2.23 -1.85 -2.35
N ILE A 87 -2.98 -2.33 -3.33
CA ILE A 87 -4.38 -2.74 -3.17
C ILE A 87 -4.59 -4.08 -3.88
N GLY A 88 -5.40 -4.95 -3.28
CA GLY A 88 -5.66 -6.27 -3.86
C GLY A 88 -6.30 -7.27 -2.87
N PRO A 89 -6.76 -8.42 -3.38
CA PRO A 89 -7.49 -9.41 -2.58
C PRO A 89 -6.67 -10.05 -1.46
N THR A 90 -7.34 -10.87 -0.64
CA THR A 90 -6.68 -11.69 0.40
C THR A 90 -5.71 -12.67 -0.24
N GLY A 91 -4.54 -12.85 0.36
CA GLY A 91 -3.54 -13.82 -0.08
C GLY A 91 -2.73 -13.44 -1.34
N VAL A 92 -3.10 -12.38 -2.08
CA VAL A 92 -2.44 -12.02 -3.36
C VAL A 92 -0.94 -11.67 -3.23
N GLY A 93 -0.43 -11.48 -2.01
CA GLY A 93 0.99 -11.20 -1.74
C GLY A 93 1.36 -9.72 -1.62
N LYS A 94 0.40 -8.86 -1.24
CA LYS A 94 0.60 -7.40 -1.08
C LYS A 94 1.79 -7.06 -0.18
N SER A 95 1.76 -7.54 1.06
CA SER A 95 2.78 -7.31 2.08
C SER A 95 4.14 -7.88 1.65
N THR A 96 4.14 -9.01 0.93
CA THR A 96 5.36 -9.60 0.34
C THR A 96 5.97 -8.68 -0.72
N ILE A 97 5.16 -8.16 -1.66
CA ILE A 97 5.62 -7.21 -2.68
C ILE A 97 6.19 -5.95 -2.01
N LEU A 98 5.52 -5.42 -0.98
CA LEU A 98 6.01 -4.25 -0.27
C LEU A 98 7.30 -4.51 0.51
N ASN A 99 7.47 -5.70 1.09
CA ASN A 99 8.73 -6.07 1.76
C ASN A 99 9.90 -6.11 0.77
N GLU A 100 9.69 -6.59 -0.45
CA GLU A 100 10.71 -6.53 -1.52
C GLU A 100 11.05 -5.09 -1.89
N ILE A 101 10.05 -4.21 -2.02
CA ILE A 101 10.25 -2.77 -2.30
C ILE A 101 10.95 -2.07 -1.12
N TYR A 102 10.68 -2.50 0.11
CA TYR A 102 11.38 -2.04 1.30
C TYR A 102 12.86 -2.47 1.33
N CYS A 103 13.30 -3.33 0.40
CA CYS A 103 14.61 -3.98 0.42
C CYS A 103 14.83 -4.84 1.67
N TYR A 104 13.78 -5.54 2.12
CA TYR A 104 13.90 -6.53 3.18
C TYR A 104 14.75 -7.72 2.71
N ASP A 105 15.78 -8.05 3.49
CA ASP A 105 16.62 -9.23 3.27
C ASP A 105 16.23 -10.34 4.24
N SER A 106 15.59 -11.38 3.71
CA SER A 106 15.21 -12.57 4.50
C SER A 106 16.40 -13.46 4.89
N SER A 107 17.60 -13.24 4.33
CA SER A 107 18.78 -14.04 4.65
C SER A 107 19.45 -13.63 5.97
N SER A 108 19.16 -12.42 6.45
CA SER A 108 19.68 -11.85 7.69
C SER A 108 18.98 -12.45 8.92
N PRO A 109 19.68 -13.25 9.77
CA PRO A 109 19.05 -13.92 10.90
C PRO A 109 18.49 -12.94 11.94
N GLY A 110 17.24 -13.14 12.37
CA GLY A 110 16.62 -12.40 13.47
C GLY A 110 15.91 -11.09 13.07
N MET A 111 15.89 -10.72 11.80
CA MET A 111 15.07 -9.61 11.31
C MET A 111 13.70 -10.09 10.83
N LEU A 112 12.64 -9.60 11.46
CA LEU A 112 11.27 -9.80 10.99
C LEU A 112 10.98 -8.88 9.79
N PRO A 113 10.14 -9.31 8.84
CA PRO A 113 9.73 -8.46 7.74
C PRO A 113 9.00 -7.21 8.26
N PRO A 114 9.21 -6.04 7.63
CA PRO A 114 8.50 -4.80 7.99
C PRO A 114 6.99 -4.97 7.99
N PHE A 115 6.44 -5.55 6.93
CA PHE A 115 5.04 -5.94 6.84
C PHE A 115 4.90 -7.41 7.17
N GLY A 116 4.02 -7.74 8.11
CA GLY A 116 3.72 -9.14 8.43
C GLY A 116 3.20 -9.86 7.20
N VAL A 117 3.72 -11.06 6.94
CA VAL A 117 3.26 -11.92 5.85
C VAL A 117 2.44 -13.06 6.44
N GLU A 118 1.40 -13.48 5.72
CA GLU A 118 0.52 -14.58 6.13
C GLU A 118 1.33 -15.86 6.42
N SER A 119 1.18 -16.40 7.62
CA SER A 119 1.75 -17.71 7.99
C SER A 119 0.83 -18.85 7.55
N GLU A 120 1.35 -20.08 7.54
CA GLU A 120 0.53 -21.26 7.23
C GLU A 120 -0.61 -21.46 8.23
N GLU A 121 -0.42 -21.06 9.49
CA GLU A 121 -1.45 -21.07 10.53
C GLU A 121 -2.56 -20.08 10.21
N THR A 122 -2.23 -18.82 9.92
CA THR A 122 -3.22 -17.78 9.56
C THR A 122 -4.01 -18.18 8.32
N ARG A 123 -3.33 -18.75 7.31
CA ARG A 123 -3.96 -19.28 6.10
C ARG A 123 -4.94 -20.41 6.41
N SER A 124 -4.57 -21.31 7.32
CA SER A 124 -5.43 -22.42 7.74
C SER A 124 -6.66 -21.93 8.52
N MET A 125 -6.54 -20.81 9.21
CA MET A 125 -7.65 -20.14 9.89
C MET A 125 -8.50 -19.25 8.98
N ALA A 126 -8.11 -19.09 7.70
CA ALA A 126 -8.76 -18.20 6.73
C ALA A 126 -8.94 -16.75 7.25
N LYS A 127 -7.97 -16.24 8.01
CA LYS A 127 -7.99 -14.88 8.58
C LYS A 127 -7.17 -13.92 7.74
N HIS A 128 -7.60 -12.65 7.70
CA HIS A 128 -6.75 -11.59 7.19
C HIS A 128 -5.74 -11.17 8.26
N LEU A 129 -4.65 -10.53 7.84
CA LEU A 129 -3.59 -10.07 8.73
C LEU A 129 -3.52 -8.53 8.76
N THR A 130 -3.43 -7.90 7.60
CA THR A 130 -3.43 -6.44 7.49
C THR A 130 -4.84 -5.88 7.73
N VAL A 131 -4.97 -4.97 8.69
CA VAL A 131 -6.20 -4.23 9.02
C VAL A 131 -5.95 -2.74 8.73
N GLY A 132 -6.90 -2.05 8.10
CA GLY A 132 -6.78 -0.65 7.71
C GLY A 132 -5.68 -0.38 6.68
N ILE A 133 -4.80 0.58 6.96
CA ILE A 133 -3.66 0.94 6.13
C ILE A 133 -2.43 1.04 7.03
N GLU A 134 -1.53 0.06 6.97
CA GLU A 134 -0.28 0.05 7.73
C GLU A 134 0.82 0.78 6.91
N PRO A 135 1.38 1.88 7.41
CA PRO A 135 2.43 2.62 6.72
C PRO A 135 3.82 2.20 7.20
N ARG A 136 4.80 2.21 6.30
CA ARG A 136 6.24 2.11 6.61
C ARG A 136 7.04 3.08 5.76
N ILE A 137 8.21 3.47 6.26
CA ILE A 137 9.13 4.36 5.55
C ILE A 137 10.45 3.62 5.35
N SER A 138 10.92 3.54 4.10
CA SER A 138 12.23 2.96 3.78
C SER A 138 13.38 3.90 4.14
N SER A 139 14.61 3.39 4.08
CA SER A 139 15.83 4.22 4.22
C SER A 139 15.94 5.29 3.13
N GLU A 140 15.36 5.05 1.95
CA GLU A 140 15.34 5.96 0.80
C GLU A 140 14.13 6.91 0.83
N ARG A 141 13.49 7.08 1.99
CA ARG A 141 12.31 7.95 2.20
C ARG A 141 11.12 7.61 1.29
N ILE A 142 10.97 6.34 0.92
CA ILE A 142 9.76 5.85 0.25
C ILE A 142 8.74 5.49 1.32
N ILE A 143 7.57 6.12 1.27
CA ILE A 143 6.42 5.82 2.12
C ILE A 143 5.63 4.68 1.45
N LEU A 144 5.60 3.52 2.09
CA LEU A 144 4.88 2.33 1.64
C LEU A 144 3.59 2.19 2.45
N LEU A 145 2.47 2.02 1.76
CA LEU A 145 1.14 1.85 2.37
C LEU A 145 0.61 0.44 2.06
N ASP A 146 0.62 -0.44 3.05
CA ASP A 146 0.01 -1.77 2.96
C ASP A 146 -1.45 -1.69 3.40
N THR A 147 -2.38 -2.00 2.51
CA THR A 147 -3.81 -1.95 2.85
C THR A 147 -4.35 -3.30 3.23
N GLN A 148 -5.41 -3.28 4.04
CA GLN A 148 -6.27 -4.44 4.22
C GLN A 148 -6.73 -5.01 2.88
N PRO A 149 -6.98 -6.33 2.79
CA PRO A 149 -7.42 -6.94 1.56
C PRO A 149 -8.82 -6.46 1.15
N VAL A 150 -8.99 -6.18 -0.13
CA VAL A 150 -10.31 -5.92 -0.73
C VAL A 150 -10.98 -7.24 -1.10
N PHE A 151 -12.30 -7.25 -1.25
CA PHE A 151 -13.06 -8.48 -1.55
C PHE A 151 -12.81 -9.63 -0.56
N SER A 152 -12.44 -9.31 0.69
CA SER A 152 -12.05 -10.31 1.69
C SER A 152 -13.25 -10.86 2.46
N PRO A 153 -13.54 -12.17 2.38
CA PRO A 153 -14.58 -12.77 3.21
C PRO A 153 -14.30 -12.67 4.71
N SER A 154 -13.03 -12.68 5.12
CA SER A 154 -12.67 -12.60 6.54
C SER A 154 -12.85 -11.19 7.11
N VAL A 155 -12.66 -10.14 6.30
CA VAL A 155 -13.00 -8.77 6.70
C VAL A 155 -14.51 -8.63 6.81
N LEU A 156 -15.25 -9.16 5.83
CA LEU A 156 -16.72 -9.17 5.85
C LEU A 156 -17.29 -9.93 7.06
N ALA A 157 -16.69 -11.06 7.43
CA ALA A 157 -17.11 -11.88 8.57
C ALA A 157 -16.91 -11.17 9.91
N GLU A 158 -15.89 -10.31 10.05
CA GLU A 158 -15.66 -9.53 11.28
C GLU A 158 -16.58 -8.32 11.38
N MET A 159 -17.05 -7.78 10.25
CA MET A 159 -17.90 -6.58 10.24
C MET A 159 -19.40 -6.86 10.27
N ILE A 160 -19.84 -8.11 10.07
CA ILE A 160 -21.28 -8.44 10.04
C ILE A 160 -21.84 -8.56 11.47
N ARG A 161 -22.83 -7.74 11.77
CA ARG A 161 -23.62 -7.87 13.00
C ARG A 161 -24.64 -9.03 12.86
N PRO A 162 -25.21 -9.53 13.97
CA PRO A 162 -26.23 -10.58 13.91
C PRO A 162 -27.48 -10.23 13.09
N ASP A 163 -27.75 -8.94 12.90
CA ASP A 163 -28.86 -8.42 12.08
C ASP A 163 -28.49 -8.21 10.60
N GLY A 164 -27.28 -8.61 10.18
CA GLY A 164 -26.77 -8.42 8.83
C GLY A 164 -26.25 -7.01 8.53
N SER A 165 -26.38 -6.06 9.46
CA SER A 165 -25.84 -4.71 9.31
C SER A 165 -24.32 -4.66 9.52
N SER A 166 -23.68 -3.61 9.02
CA SER A 166 -22.25 -3.40 9.24
C SER A 166 -21.96 -2.83 10.63
N THR A 167 -20.92 -3.33 11.31
CA THR A 167 -20.34 -2.72 12.50
C THR A 167 -19.72 -1.34 12.23
N VAL A 168 -19.33 -1.07 10.99
CA VAL A 168 -18.60 0.13 10.55
C VAL A 168 -19.54 1.10 9.83
N SER A 169 -19.50 2.38 10.22
CA SER A 169 -20.23 3.45 9.54
C SER A 169 -19.41 4.00 8.37
N VAL A 170 -19.59 3.40 7.18
CA VAL A 170 -18.81 3.74 5.98
C VAL A 170 -19.24 5.06 5.33
N ILE A 171 -20.54 5.32 5.33
CA ILE A 171 -21.14 6.56 4.82
C ILE A 171 -21.79 7.29 5.99
N SER A 172 -21.49 8.57 6.14
CA SER A 172 -21.96 9.40 7.26
C SER A 172 -23.49 9.38 7.36
N GLY A 173 -24.02 8.83 8.46
CA GLY A 173 -25.45 8.90 8.80
C GLY A 173 -26.34 7.79 8.23
N GLU A 174 -25.79 6.79 7.52
CA GLU A 174 -26.58 5.69 6.94
C GLU A 174 -26.13 4.32 7.48
N SER A 175 -27.08 3.50 7.92
CA SER A 175 -26.82 2.09 8.26
C SER A 175 -26.94 1.23 7.00
N LEU A 176 -25.82 0.62 6.62
CA LEU A 176 -25.71 -0.25 5.44
C LEU A 176 -25.70 -1.73 5.85
N SER A 177 -26.09 -2.62 4.94
CA SER A 177 -25.79 -4.04 5.08
C SER A 177 -24.28 -4.26 5.09
N ALA A 178 -23.80 -5.31 5.76
CA ALA A 178 -22.38 -5.60 5.86
C ALA A 178 -21.72 -5.77 4.48
N GLU A 179 -22.41 -6.42 3.54
CA GLU A 179 -21.92 -6.63 2.16
C GLU A 179 -21.73 -5.33 1.39
N LEU A 180 -22.72 -4.43 1.45
CA LEU A 180 -22.63 -3.14 0.78
C LEU A 180 -21.61 -2.23 1.44
N ALA A 181 -21.56 -2.22 2.78
CA ALA A 181 -20.53 -1.48 3.51
C ALA A 181 -19.13 -1.94 3.08
N HIS A 182 -18.91 -3.25 2.95
CA HIS A 182 -17.64 -3.82 2.52
C HIS A 182 -17.26 -3.42 1.08
N GLU A 183 -18.23 -3.37 0.17
CA GLU A 183 -18.05 -2.84 -1.19
C GLU A 183 -17.66 -1.35 -1.15
N MET A 184 -18.35 -0.55 -0.33
CA MET A 184 -18.06 0.89 -0.21
C MET A 184 -16.69 1.15 0.42
N MET A 185 -16.28 0.37 1.42
CA MET A 185 -14.94 0.43 2.01
C MET A 185 -13.86 0.15 0.96
N THR A 186 -14.08 -0.85 0.10
CA THR A 186 -13.18 -1.21 -0.99
C THR A 186 -13.01 -0.05 -1.99
N ILE A 187 -14.10 0.62 -2.36
CA ILE A 187 -14.09 1.77 -3.25
C ILE A 187 -13.40 2.98 -2.60
N GLN A 188 -13.77 3.34 -1.37
CA GLN A 188 -13.19 4.47 -0.64
C GLN A 188 -11.68 4.31 -0.48
N LEU A 189 -11.22 3.09 -0.19
CA LEU A 189 -9.80 2.78 -0.10
C LEU A 189 -9.09 2.98 -1.45
N GLY A 190 -9.68 2.49 -2.55
CA GLY A 190 -9.15 2.70 -3.89
C GLY A 190 -9.07 4.19 -4.29
N VAL A 191 -10.12 4.96 -4.01
CA VAL A 191 -10.15 6.41 -4.25
C VAL A 191 -9.10 7.15 -3.41
N LEU A 192 -8.96 6.79 -2.14
CA LEU A 192 -7.93 7.37 -1.27
C LEU A 192 -6.54 7.12 -1.85
N LEU A 193 -6.18 5.86 -2.12
CA LEU A 193 -4.86 5.51 -2.67
C LEU A 193 -4.59 6.20 -4.01
N ALA A 194 -5.58 6.23 -4.91
CA ALA A 194 -5.45 6.92 -6.19
C ALA A 194 -5.25 8.44 -6.05
N SER A 195 -5.65 9.02 -4.92
CA SER A 195 -5.55 10.45 -4.64
C SER A 195 -4.28 10.84 -3.88
N ILE A 196 -3.77 9.98 -2.99
CA ILE A 196 -2.65 10.31 -2.09
C ILE A 196 -1.32 9.68 -2.47
N CYS A 197 -1.31 8.63 -3.30
CA CYS A 197 -0.10 7.93 -3.70
C CYS A 197 0.50 8.54 -4.99
N HIS A 198 1.80 8.32 -5.17
CA HIS A 198 2.47 8.52 -6.46
C HIS A 198 2.30 7.29 -7.36
N ILE A 199 2.40 6.10 -6.76
CA ILE A 199 2.24 4.80 -7.43
C ILE A 199 1.23 3.96 -6.65
N VAL A 200 0.31 3.30 -7.37
CA VAL A 200 -0.59 2.30 -6.77
C VAL A 200 -0.35 0.95 -7.44
N ILE A 201 0.11 -0.03 -6.66
CA ILE A 201 0.27 -1.41 -7.09
C ILE A 201 -1.09 -2.09 -6.97
N VAL A 202 -1.66 -2.49 -8.10
CA VAL A 202 -2.96 -3.16 -8.20
C VAL A 202 -2.70 -4.66 -8.36
N ALA A 203 -2.72 -5.38 -7.25
CA ALA A 203 -2.42 -6.80 -7.20
C ALA A 203 -3.68 -7.65 -7.41
N SER A 204 -3.63 -8.59 -8.36
CA SER A 204 -4.70 -9.54 -8.69
C SER A 204 -4.15 -10.96 -8.67
N GLU A 205 -5.01 -11.96 -8.43
CA GLU A 205 -4.61 -13.37 -8.43
C GLU A 205 -5.00 -14.05 -9.74
N GLY A 206 -4.04 -14.77 -10.37
CA GLY A 206 -4.33 -15.49 -11.60
C GLY A 206 -4.53 -14.59 -12.83
N VAL A 207 -4.69 -15.18 -14.01
CA VAL A 207 -4.81 -14.45 -15.29
C VAL A 207 -6.25 -14.09 -15.69
N HIS A 208 -7.23 -14.64 -14.98
CA HIS A 208 -8.65 -14.49 -15.32
C HIS A 208 -9.40 -13.57 -14.36
N ASP A 209 -8.75 -13.07 -13.32
CA ASP A 209 -9.36 -12.13 -12.38
C ASP A 209 -9.32 -10.70 -12.92
N SER A 210 -10.47 -10.21 -13.35
CA SER A 210 -10.66 -8.82 -13.78
C SER A 210 -11.31 -7.96 -12.69
N SER A 211 -11.52 -8.48 -11.48
CA SER A 211 -12.28 -7.81 -10.42
C SER A 211 -11.57 -6.53 -9.99
N MET A 212 -10.25 -6.58 -9.86
CA MET A 212 -9.42 -5.40 -9.57
C MET A 212 -9.45 -4.38 -10.70
N TRP A 213 -9.50 -4.80 -11.96
CA TRP A 213 -9.59 -3.85 -13.08
C TRP A 213 -10.93 -3.12 -13.07
N ARG A 214 -12.01 -3.84 -12.74
CA ARG A 214 -13.34 -3.24 -12.55
C ARG A 214 -13.34 -2.26 -11.38
N LEU A 215 -12.75 -2.65 -10.24
CA LEU A 215 -12.59 -1.75 -9.10
C LEU A 215 -11.86 -0.47 -9.49
N MET A 216 -10.72 -0.57 -10.17
CA MET A 216 -9.97 0.62 -10.58
C MET A 216 -10.77 1.47 -11.59
N SER A 217 -11.55 0.86 -12.48
CA SER A 217 -12.45 1.62 -13.37
C SER A 217 -13.53 2.37 -12.58
N THR A 218 -14.08 1.74 -11.53
CA THR A 218 -15.01 2.39 -10.60
C THR A 218 -14.33 3.50 -9.80
N VAL A 219 -13.08 3.31 -9.38
CA VAL A 219 -12.28 4.34 -8.69
C VAL A 219 -12.06 5.56 -9.59
N ASP A 220 -11.71 5.35 -10.86
CA ASP A 220 -11.56 6.41 -11.86
C ASP A 220 -12.84 7.26 -11.96
N LEU A 221 -13.99 6.59 -12.05
CA LEU A 221 -15.30 7.23 -12.12
C LEU A 221 -15.67 8.00 -10.85
N LEU A 222 -15.30 7.51 -9.67
CA LEU A 222 -15.79 8.04 -8.40
C LEU A 222 -14.84 9.02 -7.72
N LYS A 223 -13.60 9.13 -8.19
CA LYS A 223 -12.60 10.06 -7.65
C LYS A 223 -12.91 11.54 -7.96
N HIS A 224 -13.83 11.83 -8.88
CA HIS A 224 -14.18 13.19 -9.27
C HIS A 224 -14.48 14.11 -8.08
N GLY A 225 -13.94 15.33 -8.12
CA GLY A 225 -14.08 16.33 -7.05
C GLY A 225 -13.16 16.11 -5.85
N ILE A 226 -12.29 15.08 -5.85
CA ILE A 226 -11.25 14.90 -4.84
C ILE A 226 -9.97 15.65 -5.28
N PRO A 227 -9.53 16.67 -4.52
CA PRO A 227 -8.40 17.51 -4.90
C PRO A 227 -7.04 16.83 -4.70
N ASP A 228 -6.02 17.37 -5.37
CA ASP A 228 -4.61 17.04 -5.16
C ASP A 228 -4.18 17.31 -3.70
N PRO A 229 -3.39 16.41 -3.05
CA PRO A 229 -2.82 16.62 -1.72
C PRO A 229 -2.05 17.93 -1.53
N SER A 230 -1.54 18.53 -2.59
CA SER A 230 -0.82 19.81 -2.59
C SER A 230 -1.69 21.04 -2.83
N SER A 231 -3.00 20.85 -3.06
CA SER A 231 -3.93 21.93 -3.37
C SER A 231 -4.14 22.89 -2.19
N ALA A 232 -4.13 24.19 -2.47
CA ALA A 232 -4.45 25.21 -1.47
C ALA A 232 -5.91 25.14 -0.97
N THR A 233 -6.84 24.55 -1.73
CA THR A 233 -8.25 24.43 -1.30
C THR A 233 -8.39 23.59 -0.03
N LEU A 234 -7.46 22.66 0.20
CA LEU A 234 -7.40 21.87 1.43
C LEU A 234 -7.07 22.72 2.66
N SER A 235 -6.51 23.92 2.52
CA SER A 235 -6.25 24.82 3.66
C SER A 235 -7.50 25.55 4.17
N THR A 236 -8.56 25.65 3.36
CA THR A 236 -9.77 26.45 3.64
C THR A 236 -10.97 25.60 4.08
N VAL A 237 -10.88 24.27 4.06
CA VAL A 237 -11.88 23.36 4.66
C VAL A 237 -11.82 23.40 6.20
N SER A 238 -12.07 24.58 6.75
CA SER A 238 -12.66 24.77 8.07
C SER A 238 -14.17 24.76 7.85
N PHE A 239 -14.93 24.00 8.64
CA PHE A 239 -16.38 23.78 8.50
C PHE A 239 -17.22 25.07 8.68
N GLY A 240 -17.11 26.01 7.76
CA GLY A 240 -17.93 27.20 7.65
C GLY A 240 -18.64 27.19 6.31
N LYS A 241 -19.98 27.22 6.33
CA LYS A 241 -20.84 27.47 5.17
C LYS A 241 -20.26 28.63 4.34
N GLU A 242 -19.98 28.40 3.06
CA GLU A 242 -20.47 29.24 1.95
C GLU A 242 -19.94 28.82 0.56
N ASN A 243 -20.84 28.94 -0.42
CA ASN A 243 -20.66 28.94 -1.89
C ASN A 243 -20.41 27.61 -2.61
N ILE A 244 -21.46 26.77 -2.56
CA ILE A 244 -21.90 25.99 -3.72
C ILE A 244 -22.16 26.99 -4.86
N ASN A 245 -21.60 26.78 -6.06
CA ASN A 245 -21.72 27.59 -7.29
C ASN A 245 -20.47 28.37 -7.74
N LYS A 246 -19.27 27.79 -7.60
CA LYS A 246 -18.26 27.98 -8.66
C LYS A 246 -17.99 26.62 -9.30
N PRO A 247 -18.05 26.50 -10.65
CA PRO A 247 -17.53 25.32 -11.29
C PRO A 247 -16.05 25.26 -10.92
N LEU A 248 -15.66 24.17 -10.25
CA LEU A 248 -14.27 23.86 -9.97
C LEU A 248 -13.57 23.94 -11.33
N GLU A 249 -12.70 24.96 -11.49
CA GLU A 249 -11.92 25.11 -12.71
C GLU A 249 -11.23 23.77 -12.98
N SER A 250 -11.35 23.31 -14.22
CA SER A 250 -10.81 22.06 -14.74
C SER A 250 -9.27 22.08 -14.71
N GLY A 251 -8.70 22.10 -13.52
CA GLY A 251 -7.32 21.68 -13.27
C GLY A 251 -7.30 20.16 -13.29
N ASP A 252 -6.29 19.59 -13.93
CA ASP A 252 -6.12 18.15 -14.00
C ASP A 252 -6.18 17.55 -12.58
N GLU A 253 -7.19 16.73 -12.32
CA GLU A 253 -7.34 16.05 -11.05
C GLU A 253 -6.18 15.07 -10.91
N TYR A 254 -5.26 15.34 -9.96
CA TYR A 254 -4.11 14.48 -9.70
C TYR A 254 -4.56 13.04 -9.48
N ILE A 255 -3.98 12.09 -10.23
CA ILE A 255 -4.20 10.65 -10.03
C ILE A 255 -2.89 9.88 -10.04
N ALA A 256 -2.77 8.96 -9.08
CA ALA A 256 -1.63 8.06 -8.93
C ALA A 256 -1.48 7.16 -10.17
N SER A 257 -0.24 6.77 -10.49
CA SER A 257 0.00 5.84 -11.59
C SER A 257 -0.20 4.39 -11.16
N PRO A 258 -1.09 3.62 -11.82
CA PRO A 258 -1.31 2.23 -11.47
C PRO A 258 -0.23 1.33 -12.09
N ILE A 259 0.23 0.35 -11.33
CA ILE A 259 1.01 -0.78 -11.82
C ILE A 259 0.18 -2.04 -11.57
N PHE A 260 -0.24 -2.70 -12.64
CA PHE A 260 -1.03 -3.94 -12.54
C PHE A 260 -0.10 -5.13 -12.36
N VAL A 261 -0.36 -5.93 -11.33
CA VAL A 261 0.45 -7.10 -10.98
C VAL A 261 -0.46 -8.30 -10.84
N HIS A 262 -0.24 -9.34 -11.66
CA HIS A 262 -0.92 -10.62 -11.51
C HIS A 262 0.03 -11.60 -10.83
N THR A 263 -0.35 -12.11 -9.66
CA THR A 263 0.47 -13.04 -8.87
C THR A 263 -0.07 -14.47 -8.93
N ARG A 264 0.72 -15.42 -8.38
CA ARG A 264 0.37 -16.84 -8.27
C ARG A 264 0.08 -17.50 -9.63
N LEU A 265 0.77 -17.04 -10.66
CA LEU A 265 0.60 -17.56 -12.02
C LEU A 265 1.31 -18.90 -12.18
N ARG A 266 0.70 -19.82 -12.91
CA ARG A 266 1.37 -21.08 -13.29
C ARG A 266 2.22 -20.83 -14.53
N ASP A 267 3.28 -21.62 -14.74
CA ASP A 267 4.17 -21.45 -15.90
C ASP A 267 3.43 -21.40 -17.26
N ARG A 268 2.37 -22.21 -17.42
CA ARG A 268 1.52 -22.20 -18.63
C ARG A 268 0.77 -20.88 -18.86
N ASP A 269 0.57 -20.09 -17.81
CA ASP A 269 -0.17 -18.84 -17.88
C ASP A 269 0.76 -17.68 -18.27
N ILE A 270 2.09 -17.80 -18.07
CA ILE A 270 3.12 -16.75 -18.30
C ILE A 270 3.77 -16.89 -19.69
N THR A 271 3.00 -17.28 -20.70
CA THR A 271 3.52 -17.30 -22.07
C THR A 271 3.56 -15.88 -22.66
N PRO A 272 4.49 -15.58 -23.58
CA PRO A 272 4.54 -14.28 -24.26
C PRO A 272 3.21 -13.92 -24.95
N CYS A 273 2.51 -14.92 -25.51
CA CYS A 273 1.21 -14.73 -26.13
C CYS A 273 0.15 -14.27 -25.11
N ASN A 274 0.06 -14.94 -23.96
CA ASN A 274 -0.87 -14.55 -22.90
C ASN A 274 -0.56 -13.15 -22.36
N PHE A 275 0.72 -12.82 -22.17
CA PHE A 275 1.14 -11.49 -21.74
C PHE A 275 0.68 -10.40 -22.72
N VAL A 276 0.91 -10.59 -24.02
CA VAL A 276 0.48 -9.64 -25.07
C VAL A 276 -1.05 -9.51 -25.12
N GLN A 277 -1.78 -10.62 -25.00
CA GLN A 277 -3.23 -10.61 -24.95
C GLN A 277 -3.75 -9.85 -23.72
N MET A 278 -3.21 -10.13 -22.53
CA MET A 278 -3.60 -9.46 -21.30
C MET A 278 -3.31 -7.96 -21.35
N LYS A 279 -2.14 -7.57 -21.85
CA LYS A 279 -1.78 -6.17 -22.05
C LYS A 279 -2.77 -5.49 -23.00
N LYS A 280 -3.16 -6.14 -24.11
CA LYS A 280 -4.16 -5.61 -25.05
C LYS A 280 -5.53 -5.42 -24.42
N VAL A 281 -6.00 -6.39 -23.61
CA VAL A 281 -7.29 -6.29 -22.92
C VAL A 281 -7.23 -5.17 -21.87
N LEU A 282 -6.15 -5.10 -21.08
CA LEU A 282 -5.92 -4.05 -20.09
C LEU A 282 -5.95 -2.66 -20.74
N SER A 283 -5.21 -2.46 -21.83
CA SER A 283 -5.23 -1.20 -22.60
C SER A 283 -6.62 -0.84 -23.09
N ARG A 284 -7.46 -1.81 -23.46
CA ARG A 284 -8.85 -1.56 -23.85
C ARG A 284 -9.73 -1.18 -22.67
N CYS A 285 -9.59 -1.85 -21.53
CA CYS A 285 -10.36 -1.59 -20.31
C CYS A 285 -10.14 -0.16 -19.79
N PHE A 286 -8.91 0.32 -19.87
CA PHE A 286 -8.53 1.64 -19.33
C PHE A 286 -8.44 2.72 -20.41
N LYS A 287 -8.85 2.44 -21.64
CA LYS A 287 -8.87 3.44 -22.72
C LYS A 287 -9.85 4.56 -22.35
N GLY A 288 -9.33 5.77 -22.18
CA GLY A 288 -10.12 6.94 -21.81
C GLY A 288 -10.29 7.16 -20.31
N THR A 289 -9.70 6.30 -19.47
CA THR A 289 -9.60 6.54 -18.02
C THR A 289 -8.51 7.55 -17.72
N SER A 290 -8.60 8.26 -16.59
CA SER A 290 -7.60 9.25 -16.19
C SER A 290 -6.25 8.61 -15.80
N PHE A 291 -6.23 7.30 -15.54
CA PHE A 291 -5.01 6.53 -15.34
C PHE A 291 -4.09 6.46 -16.57
N VAL A 292 -4.65 6.62 -17.77
CA VAL A 292 -3.89 6.61 -19.02
C VAL A 292 -3.58 8.05 -19.41
N ARG A 293 -2.34 8.46 -19.17
CA ARG A 293 -1.87 9.78 -19.58
C ARG A 293 -1.55 9.79 -21.07
N SER A 294 -2.12 10.72 -21.82
CA SER A 294 -1.67 10.96 -23.19
C SER A 294 -0.25 11.53 -23.13
N LYS A 295 0.74 10.83 -23.70
CA LYS A 295 2.05 11.42 -24.01
C LYS A 295 1.81 12.55 -25.01
N GLY A 296 1.62 13.79 -24.55
CA GLY A 296 1.15 14.84 -25.46
C GLY A 296 0.97 16.26 -24.93
N GLN A 297 1.58 16.68 -23.82
CA GLN A 297 1.61 18.10 -23.46
C GLN A 297 2.97 18.69 -23.02
N ASP A 298 4.03 17.89 -22.87
CA ASP A 298 5.37 18.42 -22.56
C ASP A 298 6.30 18.52 -23.79
N ALA A 299 5.80 18.24 -24.99
CA ALA A 299 6.59 18.30 -26.23
C ALA A 299 6.10 19.40 -27.19
N THR A 300 5.88 20.63 -26.70
CA THR A 300 5.79 21.80 -27.60
C THR A 300 7.14 22.45 -27.77
N LYS A 301 7.91 21.94 -28.74
CA LYS A 301 8.66 22.67 -29.77
C LYS A 301 9.74 21.73 -30.30
N ASP A 302 9.42 21.02 -31.39
CA ASP A 302 10.24 21.05 -32.59
C ASP A 302 9.58 20.28 -33.74
N GLY A 303 9.53 20.91 -34.92
CA GLY A 303 9.69 20.22 -36.20
C GLY A 303 8.45 19.67 -36.93
N ARG A 304 7.79 20.56 -37.69
CA ARG A 304 7.30 20.40 -39.08
C ARG A 304 6.55 19.12 -39.52
N SER A 305 5.27 19.34 -39.81
CA SER A 305 4.43 18.82 -40.91
C SER A 305 5.00 17.77 -41.88
N SER A 306 4.26 16.68 -42.06
CA SER A 306 3.80 16.24 -43.39
C SER A 306 2.56 15.33 -43.28
N ASP A 307 1.48 15.76 -43.91
CA ASP A 307 0.30 14.95 -44.22
C ASP A 307 0.65 13.79 -45.14
N VAL A 308 0.34 12.56 -44.73
CA VAL A 308 -0.24 11.54 -45.64
C VAL A 308 -1.15 10.63 -44.82
N ALA A 309 -2.45 10.69 -45.10
CA ALA A 309 -3.43 9.77 -44.55
C ALA A 309 -3.20 8.37 -45.15
N PHE A 310 -2.91 7.41 -44.28
CA PHE A 310 -3.09 5.98 -44.55
C PHE A 310 -3.76 5.35 -43.33
N GLU A 311 -4.96 4.81 -43.56
CA GLU A 311 -5.69 3.98 -42.60
C GLU A 311 -4.89 2.72 -42.29
N ALA A 312 -4.06 2.81 -41.27
CA ALA A 312 -3.63 1.68 -40.47
C ALA A 312 -4.13 1.95 -39.06
N CYS A 313 -4.81 0.99 -38.43
CA CYS A 313 -5.13 1.06 -37.01
C CYS A 313 -3.83 1.24 -36.21
N SER A 314 -3.45 2.48 -35.96
CA SER A 314 -2.30 2.82 -35.15
C SER A 314 -2.63 2.41 -33.72
N ASN A 315 -2.06 1.28 -33.29
CA ASN A 315 -1.88 0.94 -31.89
C ASN A 315 -1.11 2.10 -31.24
N SER A 316 -1.83 3.12 -30.78
CA SER A 316 -1.29 4.05 -29.81
C SER A 316 -1.06 3.22 -28.54
N ASP A 317 0.18 2.77 -28.33
CA ASP A 317 0.58 1.97 -27.17
C ASP A 317 0.23 2.74 -25.90
N ILE A 318 -0.91 2.37 -25.31
CA ILE A 318 -1.33 2.83 -23.99
C ILE A 318 -0.30 2.27 -23.01
N ASP A 319 0.47 3.16 -22.38
CA ASP A 319 1.62 2.85 -21.52
C ASP A 319 1.19 2.40 -20.11
N LEU A 320 0.35 1.37 -20.05
CA LEU A 320 -0.01 0.71 -18.80
C LEU A 320 1.04 -0.35 -18.46
N LYS A 321 1.52 -0.29 -17.22
CA LYS A 321 2.52 -1.21 -16.69
C LYS A 321 1.83 -2.46 -16.16
N LEU A 322 2.23 -3.62 -16.70
CA LEU A 322 1.72 -4.94 -16.33
C LEU A 322 2.89 -5.86 -15.98
N PHE A 323 2.82 -6.50 -14.80
CA PHE A 323 3.77 -7.50 -14.34
C PHE A 323 3.08 -8.83 -14.04
N LEU A 324 3.75 -9.92 -14.37
CA LEU A 324 3.30 -11.29 -14.14
C LEU A 324 4.27 -11.96 -13.17
N ILE A 325 3.80 -12.36 -12.00
CA ILE A 325 4.60 -13.01 -10.97
C ILE A 325 4.18 -14.48 -10.86
N PRO A 326 5.08 -15.44 -11.14
CA PRO A 326 4.78 -16.86 -11.02
C PRO A 326 4.47 -17.25 -9.57
N SER A 327 3.82 -18.39 -9.36
CA SER A 327 3.75 -19.00 -8.02
C SER A 327 5.14 -19.41 -7.56
N GLN A 328 5.46 -19.18 -6.28
CA GLN A 328 6.65 -19.75 -5.66
C GLN A 328 6.53 -21.29 -5.68
N GLY A 329 7.34 -21.96 -6.49
CA GLY A 329 7.35 -23.43 -6.53
C GLY A 329 7.71 -23.99 -5.16
N LYS A 330 6.93 -24.97 -4.68
CA LYS A 330 7.26 -25.71 -3.43
C LYS A 330 8.39 -26.72 -3.64
N ASP A 331 8.62 -27.12 -4.88
CA ASP A 331 9.67 -28.06 -5.26
C ASP A 331 10.68 -27.34 -6.16
N ASP A 332 11.94 -27.29 -5.75
CA ASP A 332 13.10 -26.84 -6.56
C ASP A 332 13.33 -27.71 -7.82
N SER A 333 12.43 -28.65 -8.11
CA SER A 333 12.59 -29.66 -9.18
C SER A 333 12.11 -29.19 -10.55
N SER A 334 11.18 -28.22 -10.63
CA SER A 334 10.74 -27.65 -11.91
C SER A 334 11.45 -26.33 -12.18
N LYS A 335 12.40 -26.34 -13.13
CA LYS A 335 13.01 -25.09 -13.63
C LYS A 335 11.90 -24.21 -14.24
N PRO A 336 11.86 -22.91 -13.91
CA PRO A 336 10.88 -22.00 -14.49
C PRO A 336 11.06 -21.96 -16.01
N GLN A 337 9.95 -22.04 -16.76
CA GLN A 337 10.00 -22.04 -18.22
C GLN A 337 10.34 -20.67 -18.81
N TYR A 338 9.93 -19.58 -18.14
CA TYR A 338 10.10 -18.21 -18.63
C TYR A 338 10.82 -17.32 -17.62
N GLU A 339 10.26 -17.19 -16.41
CA GLU A 339 10.80 -16.31 -15.38
C GLU A 339 10.63 -16.93 -13.99
N SER A 340 11.60 -16.71 -13.09
CA SER A 340 11.53 -17.15 -11.70
C SER A 340 10.77 -16.14 -10.84
N TYR A 341 10.23 -16.62 -9.71
CA TYR A 341 9.54 -15.78 -8.72
C TYR A 341 10.37 -14.60 -8.23
N ALA A 342 11.62 -14.86 -7.82
CA ALA A 342 12.53 -13.82 -7.35
C ALA A 342 12.88 -12.80 -8.44
N SER A 343 13.14 -13.25 -9.67
CA SER A 343 13.41 -12.36 -10.80
C SER A 343 12.23 -11.43 -11.09
N ALA A 344 11.00 -11.97 -11.13
CA ALA A 344 9.80 -11.17 -11.38
C ALA A 344 9.57 -10.11 -10.30
N LEU A 345 9.78 -10.46 -9.03
CA LEU A 345 9.69 -9.52 -7.91
C LEU A 345 10.75 -8.43 -7.97
N TRP A 346 12.01 -8.78 -8.28
CA TRP A 346 13.08 -7.79 -8.44
C TRP A 346 12.82 -6.86 -9.61
N LYS A 347 12.32 -7.36 -10.75
CA LYS A 347 11.90 -6.50 -11.86
C LYS A 347 10.78 -5.53 -11.47
N LEU A 348 9.80 -5.99 -10.70
CA LEU A 348 8.74 -5.13 -10.18
C LEU A 348 9.32 -4.06 -9.25
N ARG A 349 10.18 -4.46 -8.29
CA ARG A 349 10.86 -3.54 -7.38
C ARG A 349 11.64 -2.48 -8.16
N ASP A 350 12.53 -2.91 -9.04
CA ASP A 350 13.40 -2.02 -9.81
C ASP A 350 12.56 -1.09 -10.69
N GLN A 351 11.43 -1.57 -11.23
CA GLN A 351 10.49 -0.71 -11.94
C GLN A 351 9.84 0.34 -11.04
N VAL A 352 9.43 -0.01 -9.81
CA VAL A 352 8.83 0.93 -8.85
C VAL A 352 9.85 1.99 -8.44
N LEU A 353 11.08 1.58 -8.12
CA LEU A 353 12.16 2.48 -7.68
C LEU A 353 12.66 3.42 -8.79
N SER A 354 12.65 2.97 -10.04
CA SER A 354 13.08 3.77 -11.21
C SER A 354 11.94 4.56 -11.87
N MET A 355 10.71 4.44 -11.37
CA MET A 355 9.56 5.08 -12.00
C MET A 355 9.53 6.57 -11.71
N ASN A 356 9.56 7.37 -12.77
CA ASN A 356 9.19 8.79 -12.72
C ASN A 356 7.67 8.89 -12.54
N ALA A 357 7.23 8.75 -11.30
CA ALA A 357 5.83 8.88 -10.93
C ALA A 357 5.39 10.34 -11.04
N PRO A 358 4.09 10.59 -11.23
CA PRO A 358 3.57 11.94 -11.28
C PRO A 358 3.84 12.71 -10.00
N SER A 359 4.35 13.93 -10.12
CA SER A 359 4.45 14.84 -8.99
C SER A 359 3.08 15.44 -8.67
N PHE A 360 2.86 15.78 -7.41
CA PHE A 360 1.78 16.69 -7.03
C PHE A 360 1.95 18.06 -7.68
N THR A 361 0.85 18.78 -7.88
CA THR A 361 0.81 20.10 -8.54
C THR A 361 1.73 21.12 -7.87
N ARG A 362 1.87 21.04 -6.53
CA ARG A 362 2.79 21.86 -5.76
C ARG A 362 3.65 20.96 -4.87
N THR A 363 4.85 21.45 -4.56
CA THR A 363 5.73 20.81 -3.58
C THR A 363 5.03 20.75 -2.23
N VAL A 364 5.03 19.57 -1.62
CA VAL A 364 4.46 19.30 -0.30
C VAL A 364 5.51 18.56 0.52
N SER A 365 5.56 18.78 1.83
CA SER A 365 6.42 17.99 2.72
C SER A 365 5.75 16.66 3.08
N GLU A 366 6.50 15.67 3.55
CA GLU A 366 5.91 14.41 4.05
C GLU A 366 4.88 14.68 5.16
N ARG A 367 5.17 15.61 6.08
CA ARG A 367 4.24 15.99 7.16
C ARG A 367 2.95 16.63 6.63
N ASP A 368 3.08 17.55 5.68
CA ASP A 368 1.91 18.20 5.07
C ASP A 368 1.12 17.24 4.22
N TRP A 369 1.79 16.31 3.52
CA TRP A 369 1.14 15.23 2.79
C TRP A 369 0.26 14.41 3.71
N LEU A 370 0.76 13.93 4.86
CA LEU A 370 -0.06 13.15 5.81
C LEU A 370 -1.24 13.97 6.34
N LYS A 371 -1.02 15.26 6.65
CA LYS A 371 -2.07 16.18 7.10
C LYS A 371 -3.16 16.36 6.04
N ASN A 372 -2.78 16.48 4.77
CA ASN A 372 -3.69 16.68 3.66
C ASN A 372 -4.39 15.37 3.26
N SER A 373 -3.73 14.22 3.38
CA SER A 373 -4.33 12.88 3.23
C SER A 373 -5.49 12.66 4.20
N ALA A 374 -5.36 13.12 5.46
CA ALA A 374 -6.47 13.07 6.42
C ALA A 374 -7.68 13.90 5.98
N LYS A 375 -7.46 15.08 5.36
CA LYS A 375 -8.54 15.91 4.83
C LYS A 375 -9.17 15.30 3.58
N ILE A 376 -8.35 14.72 2.71
CA ILE A 376 -8.82 13.98 1.54
C ILE A 376 -9.70 12.81 1.98
N TRP A 377 -9.33 12.08 3.04
CA TRP A 377 -10.16 11.02 3.59
C TRP A 377 -11.55 11.51 4.01
N GLU A 378 -11.64 12.65 4.68
CA GLU A 378 -12.93 13.26 5.03
C GLU A 378 -13.77 13.64 3.80
N LEU A 379 -13.13 14.12 2.72
CA LEU A 379 -13.80 14.38 1.45
C LEU A 379 -14.30 13.08 0.78
N VAL A 380 -13.51 12.00 0.86
CA VAL A 380 -13.90 10.68 0.34
C VAL A 380 -15.09 10.12 1.13
N LYS A 381 -15.07 10.16 2.46
CA LYS A 381 -16.19 9.70 3.31
C LYS A 381 -17.49 10.47 3.06
N ASN A 382 -17.37 11.77 2.79
CA ASN A 382 -18.51 12.66 2.57
C ASN A 382 -18.79 12.96 1.09
N SER A 383 -18.21 12.17 0.16
CA SER A 383 -18.37 12.40 -1.28
C SER A 383 -19.82 12.16 -1.71
N PRO A 384 -20.49 13.16 -2.33
CA PRO A 384 -21.85 13.00 -2.81
C PRO A 384 -21.94 11.98 -3.96
N ILE A 385 -20.91 11.89 -4.79
CA ILE A 385 -20.83 10.96 -5.93
C ILE A 385 -20.72 9.51 -5.43
N ILE A 386 -19.87 9.25 -4.43
CA ILE A 386 -19.76 7.91 -3.81
C ILE A 386 -21.08 7.54 -3.12
N SER A 387 -21.73 8.50 -2.45
CA SER A 387 -23.01 8.29 -1.78
C SER A 387 -24.14 7.97 -2.77
N GLU A 388 -24.16 8.64 -3.93
CA GLU A 388 -25.11 8.34 -5.01
C GLU A 388 -24.86 6.97 -5.65
N TYR A 389 -23.60 6.60 -5.84
CA TYR A 389 -23.24 5.25 -6.30
C TYR A 389 -23.72 4.17 -5.32
N CYS A 390 -23.53 4.39 -4.01
CA CYS A 390 -24.05 3.50 -2.97
C CYS A 390 -25.58 3.31 -3.07
N ARG A 391 -26.33 4.42 -3.17
CA ARG A 391 -27.79 4.37 -3.35
C ARG A 391 -28.20 3.65 -4.63
N THR A 392 -27.44 3.82 -5.71
CA THR A 392 -27.68 3.12 -6.98
C THR A 392 -27.54 1.61 -6.79
N LEU A 393 -26.48 1.13 -6.13
CA LEU A 393 -26.29 -0.29 -5.83
C LEU A 393 -27.40 -0.87 -4.95
N GLN A 394 -27.88 -0.11 -3.97
CA GLN A 394 -29.04 -0.51 -3.15
C GLN A 394 -30.30 -0.65 -4.00
N SER A 395 -30.58 0.34 -4.85
CA SER A 395 -31.77 0.35 -5.71
C SER A 395 -31.76 -0.74 -6.77
N ALA A 396 -30.59 -1.16 -7.23
CA ALA A 396 -30.42 -2.27 -8.16
C ALA A 396 -30.81 -3.63 -7.57
N GLY A 397 -31.07 -3.71 -6.26
CA GLY A 397 -31.49 -4.93 -5.58
C GLY A 397 -30.38 -5.96 -5.39
N LEU A 398 -29.12 -5.57 -5.63
CA LEU A 398 -27.92 -6.39 -5.44
C LEU A 398 -27.62 -6.63 -3.95
N TYR A 399 -27.98 -5.67 -3.09
CA TYR A 399 -27.73 -5.68 -1.65
C TYR A 399 -29.06 -5.43 -0.92
N ARG A 400 -29.88 -6.48 -0.75
CA ARG A 400 -31.13 -6.37 0.01
C ARG A 400 -30.82 -6.37 1.51
N LYS A 401 -31.62 -5.63 2.26
CA LYS A 401 -31.62 -5.66 3.74
C LYS A 401 -32.15 -6.98 4.26
#